data_AF-A0A7S1FVG2-F1
#
_entry.id   AF-A0A7S1FVG2-F1
#
_cell.length_a   1.000
_cell.length_b   1.000
_cell.length_c   1.000
_cell.angle_alpha   90.00
_cell.angle_beta   90.00
_cell.angle_gamma   90.00
#
_symmetry.space_group_name_H-M   'P 1'
#
loop_
_entity.id
_entity.type
_entity.pdbx_description
1 polymer ?
#
loop_
_entity_poly.entity_id
_entity_poly.type
_entity_poly.pdbx_seq_one_letter_code
_entity_poly.pdbx_strand_id
1 'polypeptide(L)'
;VPDLAVRTSLSTYVGRVAVLYHDRPFHSLSHAAHVTSSLSSLLSAIPPGALFPEAPAAADPSLRFLLLLAALVHDADHPGISNAALAAHGHPLAARYPAGSCAER
;
A
#
# COMPACT_ATOMS: atom_id res chain seq x y z
N VAL A 1 -11.57 -11.82 -18.71
CA VAL A 1 -10.23 -11.23 -18.93
C VAL A 1 -10.42 -9.72 -18.94
N PRO A 2 -9.79 -8.93 -18.04
CA PRO A 2 -10.02 -7.49 -18.00
C PRO A 2 -9.69 -6.83 -19.33
N ASP A 3 -10.31 -5.70 -19.64
CA ASP A 3 -10.08 -4.97 -20.89
C ASP A 3 -8.61 -4.50 -21.01
N LEU A 4 -8.09 -4.36 -22.22
CA LEU A 4 -6.72 -3.90 -22.45
C LEU A 4 -6.49 -2.51 -21.87
N ALA A 5 -7.47 -1.59 -22.01
CA ALA A 5 -7.34 -0.24 -21.47
C ALA A 5 -7.27 -0.23 -19.94
N VAL A 6 -8.00 -1.12 -19.27
CA VAL A 6 -7.94 -1.30 -17.80
C VAL A 6 -6.55 -1.77 -17.37
N ARG A 7 -5.98 -2.76 -18.07
CA ARG A 7 -4.62 -3.25 -17.77
C ARG A 7 -3.55 -2.19 -17.98
N THR A 8 -3.63 -1.45 -19.07
CA THR A 8 -2.70 -0.34 -19.35
C THR A 8 -2.81 0.75 -18.28
N SER A 9 -4.04 1.10 -17.89
CA SER A 9 -4.27 2.11 -16.84
C SER A 9 -3.70 1.65 -15.49
N LEU A 10 -3.94 0.40 -15.10
CA LEU A 10 -3.41 -0.17 -13.86
C LEU A 10 -1.87 -0.24 -13.89
N SER A 11 -1.27 -0.71 -14.99
CA SER A 11 0.19 -0.76 -15.14
C SER A 11 0.80 0.64 -15.08
N THR A 12 0.16 1.64 -15.69
CA THR A 12 0.59 3.04 -15.61
C THR A 12 0.52 3.57 -14.18
N TYR A 13 -0.57 3.26 -13.45
CA TYR A 13 -0.71 3.64 -12.05
C TYR A 13 0.38 3.01 -11.18
N VAL A 14 0.60 1.69 -11.30
CA VAL A 14 1.64 0.96 -10.57
C VAL A 14 3.03 1.53 -10.88
N GLY A 15 3.31 1.87 -12.15
CA GLY A 15 4.56 2.53 -12.53
C GLY A 15 4.75 3.90 -11.87
N ARG A 16 3.67 4.70 -11.75
CA ARG A 16 3.70 5.99 -11.04
C ARG A 16 3.90 5.84 -9.54
N VAL A 17 3.34 4.81 -8.92
CA VAL A 17 3.60 4.49 -7.51
C VAL A 17 5.04 4.04 -7.31
N ALA A 18 5.56 3.21 -8.21
CA ALA A 18 6.92 2.66 -8.11
C ALA A 18 8.00 3.75 -8.07
N VAL A 19 7.82 4.86 -8.79
CA VAL A 19 8.78 5.98 -8.77
C VAL A 19 8.75 6.79 -7.47
N LEU A 20 7.73 6.62 -6.62
CA LEU A 20 7.68 7.24 -5.29
C LEU A 20 8.52 6.47 -4.25
N TYR A 21 8.90 5.24 -4.56
CA TYR A 21 9.78 4.46 -3.70
C TYR A 21 11.25 4.80 -3.99
N HIS A 22 11.83 5.64 -3.13
CA HIS A 22 13.24 6.02 -3.20
C HIS A 22 14.16 4.85 -2.86
N ASP A 23 15.44 4.97 -3.24
CA ASP A 23 16.48 4.01 -2.85
C ASP A 23 16.80 4.15 -1.36
N ARG A 24 16.02 3.43 -0.54
CA ARG A 24 16.14 3.36 0.92
C ARG A 24 16.52 1.93 1.31
N PRO A 25 17.31 1.72 2.38
CA PRO A 25 17.72 0.38 2.82
C PRO A 25 16.56 -0.57 3.16
N PHE A 26 15.39 -0.03 3.52
CA PHE A 26 14.22 -0.84 3.89
C PHE A 26 12.96 -0.40 3.14
N HIS A 27 12.35 0.74 3.52
CA HIS A 27 11.10 1.29 2.92
C HIS A 27 11.31 1.69 1.44
N SER A 28 11.31 0.68 0.56
CA SER A 28 11.69 0.70 -0.85
C SER A 28 10.68 -0.11 -1.68
N LEU A 29 10.77 -0.05 -3.00
CA LEU A 29 9.87 -0.82 -3.87
C LEU A 29 9.97 -2.33 -3.62
N SER A 30 11.17 -2.82 -3.28
CA SER A 30 11.40 -4.22 -2.92
C SER A 30 10.60 -4.63 -1.68
N HIS A 31 10.59 -3.77 -0.65
CA HIS A 31 9.79 -4.00 0.55
C HIS A 31 8.29 -4.04 0.23
N ALA A 32 7.79 -3.05 -0.49
CA ALA A 32 6.38 -3.00 -0.89
C ALA A 32 5.97 -4.23 -1.71
N ALA A 33 6.78 -4.64 -2.69
CA ALA A 33 6.53 -5.83 -3.50
C ALA A 33 6.49 -7.12 -2.67
N HIS A 34 7.37 -7.23 -1.66
CA HIS A 34 7.39 -8.36 -0.74
C HIS A 34 6.14 -8.40 0.16
N VAL A 35 5.71 -7.25 0.69
CA VAL A 35 4.46 -7.14 1.48
C VAL A 35 3.25 -7.50 0.62
N THR A 36 3.14 -6.96 -0.60
CA THR A 36 2.04 -7.29 -1.53
C THR A 36 2.00 -8.79 -1.86
N SER A 37 3.15 -9.40 -2.13
CA SER A 37 3.24 -10.84 -2.44
C SER A 37 2.89 -11.72 -1.25
N SER A 38 3.34 -11.33 -0.05
CA SER A 38 3.02 -12.02 1.21
C SER A 38 1.52 -11.93 1.49
N LEU A 39 0.92 -10.76 1.32
CA LEU A 39 -0.53 -10.57 1.47
C LEU A 39 -1.31 -11.38 0.44
N SER A 40 -0.87 -11.44 -0.82
CA SER A 40 -1.51 -12.30 -1.83
C SER A 40 -1.50 -13.77 -1.41
N SER A 41 -0.41 -14.23 -0.79
CA SER A 41 -0.31 -15.60 -0.27
C SER A 41 -1.27 -15.81 0.89
N LEU A 42 -1.37 -14.87 1.83
CA LEU A 42 -2.33 -14.94 2.95
C LEU A 42 -3.79 -14.94 2.46
N LEU A 43 -4.14 -14.06 1.51
CA LEU A 43 -5.48 -14.00 0.93
C LEU A 43 -5.86 -15.28 0.18
N SER A 44 -4.88 -16.02 -0.35
CA SER A 44 -5.14 -17.30 -1.01
C SER A 44 -5.66 -18.38 -0.05
N ALA A 45 -5.32 -18.29 1.24
CA ALA A 45 -5.78 -19.21 2.28
C ALA A 45 -7.19 -18.83 2.81
N ILE A 46 -7.69 -17.64 2.51
CA ILE A 46 -8.99 -17.16 2.98
C ILE A 46 -10.08 -17.55 1.96
N PRO A 47 -11.14 -18.28 2.38
CA PRO A 47 -12.24 -18.63 1.50
C PRO A 47 -12.94 -17.40 0.89
N PRO A 48 -13.49 -17.48 -0.33
CA PRO A 48 -14.29 -16.41 -0.90
C PRO A 48 -15.47 -16.04 0.01
N GLY A 49 -15.64 -14.74 0.28
CA GLY A 49 -16.70 -14.22 1.15
C GLY A 49 -16.39 -14.28 2.65
N ALA A 50 -15.20 -14.76 3.03
CA ALA A 50 -14.79 -14.87 4.43
C ALA A 50 -13.88 -13.73 4.91
N LEU A 51 -13.48 -12.79 4.03
CA LEU A 51 -12.59 -11.70 4.41
C LEU A 51 -13.19 -10.77 5.47
N PHE A 52 -14.45 -10.41 5.29
CA PHE A 52 -15.19 -9.51 6.17
C PHE A 52 -16.60 -10.07 6.34
N PRO A 53 -16.91 -10.74 7.46
CA PRO A 53 -18.20 -11.42 7.67
C PRO A 53 -19.41 -10.50 7.51
N GLU A 54 -19.24 -9.20 7.84
CA GLU A 54 -20.28 -8.17 7.74
C GLU A 54 -20.42 -7.59 6.32
N ALA A 55 -19.47 -7.87 5.41
CA ALA A 55 -19.51 -7.37 4.05
C ALA A 55 -20.27 -8.34 3.14
N PRO A 56 -20.98 -7.84 2.10
CA PRO A 56 -21.57 -8.71 1.09
C PRO A 56 -20.49 -9.59 0.43
N ALA A 57 -20.74 -10.89 0.27
CA ALA A 57 -19.79 -11.79 -0.39
C ALA A 57 -19.39 -11.32 -1.79
N ALA A 58 -20.29 -10.63 -2.50
CA ALA A 58 -20.02 -10.02 -3.81
C ALA A 58 -18.94 -8.90 -3.76
N ALA A 59 -18.67 -8.32 -2.58
CA ALA A 59 -17.62 -7.32 -2.40
C ALA A 59 -16.23 -7.94 -2.22
N ASP A 60 -16.12 -9.24 -1.92
CA ASP A 60 -14.86 -9.93 -1.61
C ASP A 60 -13.78 -9.77 -2.69
N PRO A 61 -14.07 -9.88 -4.01
CA PRO A 61 -13.07 -9.63 -5.05
C PRO A 61 -12.50 -8.20 -5.02
N SER A 62 -13.37 -7.21 -4.81
CA SER A 62 -12.98 -5.80 -4.69
C SER A 62 -12.16 -5.56 -3.42
N LEU A 63 -12.54 -6.19 -2.31
CA LEU A 63 -11.82 -6.08 -1.04
C LEU A 63 -10.43 -6.72 -1.12
N ARG A 64 -10.28 -7.88 -1.76
CA ARG A 64 -8.97 -8.47 -2.07
C ARG A 64 -8.11 -7.53 -2.91
N PHE A 65 -8.67 -6.95 -3.95
CA PHE A 65 -7.98 -5.99 -4.80
C PHE A 65 -7.53 -4.76 -4.00
N LEU A 66 -8.42 -4.17 -3.20
CA LEU A 66 -8.12 -3.01 -2.36
C LEU A 66 -7.03 -3.31 -1.33
N LEU A 67 -7.05 -4.49 -0.72
CA LEU A 67 -6.01 -4.94 0.21
C LEU A 67 -4.64 -5.06 -0.46
N LEU A 68 -4.58 -5.66 -1.66
CA LEU A 68 -3.34 -5.76 -2.43
C LEU A 68 -2.84 -4.38 -2.89
N LEU A 69 -3.75 -3.51 -3.30
CA LEU A 69 -3.42 -2.13 -3.68
C LEU A 69 -2.91 -1.33 -2.49
N ALA A 70 -3.56 -1.46 -1.32
CA ALA A 70 -3.12 -0.83 -0.07
C ALA A 70 -1.72 -1.28 0.32
N ALA A 71 -1.44 -2.59 0.29
CA ALA A 71 -0.10 -3.12 0.54
C ALA A 71 0.97 -2.54 -0.41
N LEU A 72 0.63 -2.37 -1.69
CA LEU A 72 1.55 -1.78 -2.66
C LEU A 72 1.86 -0.30 -2.39
N VAL A 73 0.89 0.47 -1.89
CA VAL A 73 1.05 1.93 -1.69
C VAL A 73 1.41 2.33 -0.26
N HIS A 74 1.44 1.40 0.70
CA HIS A 74 1.49 1.73 2.13
C HIS A 74 2.70 2.57 2.56
N ASP A 75 3.82 2.42 1.84
CA ASP A 75 5.09 3.10 2.10
C ASP A 75 5.50 4.04 0.94
N ALA A 76 4.56 4.41 0.06
CA ALA A 76 4.86 5.29 -1.06
C ALA A 76 5.39 6.65 -0.55
N ASP A 77 6.53 7.10 -1.09
CA ASP A 77 7.22 8.33 -0.69
C ASP A 77 7.71 8.35 0.79
N HIS A 78 7.87 7.17 1.41
CA HIS A 78 8.32 7.09 2.80
C HIS A 78 9.75 7.68 2.99
N PRO A 79 9.98 8.56 3.99
CA PRO A 79 11.24 9.29 4.15
C PRO A 79 12.40 8.42 4.64
N GLY A 80 12.12 7.18 5.07
CA GLY A 80 13.11 6.23 5.59
C GLY A 80 13.47 6.43 7.06
N ILE A 81 12.75 7.31 7.76
CA ILE A 81 12.88 7.56 9.20
C ILE A 81 11.52 7.44 9.87
N SER A 82 11.51 7.12 11.17
CA SER A 82 10.26 6.91 11.91
C SER A 82 9.50 8.21 12.17
N ASN A 83 8.20 8.10 12.44
CA ASN A 83 7.36 9.22 12.88
C ASN A 83 7.95 9.99 14.09
N ALA A 84 8.57 9.27 15.04
CA ALA A 84 9.24 9.88 16.18
C ALA A 84 10.43 10.75 15.75
N ALA A 85 11.23 10.28 14.79
CA ALA A 85 12.33 11.06 14.23
C ALA A 85 11.81 12.25 13.42
N LEU A 86 10.74 12.10 12.63
CA LEU A 86 10.10 13.20 11.90
C LEU A 86 9.65 14.31 12.85
N ALA A 87 9.02 13.96 13.98
CA ALA A 87 8.58 14.91 14.99
C ALA A 87 9.77 15.57 15.70
N ALA A 88 10.77 14.80 16.12
CA ALA A 88 11.94 15.30 16.85
C ALA A 88 12.78 16.30 16.03
N HIS A 89 12.83 16.14 14.71
CA HIS A 89 13.62 16.99 13.81
C HIS A 89 12.78 18.08 13.11
N GLY A 90 11.50 18.25 13.49
CA GLY A 90 10.64 19.28 12.90
C GLY A 90 10.40 19.10 11.40
N HIS A 91 10.32 17.85 10.92
CA HIS A 91 10.10 17.58 9.50
C HIS A 91 8.75 18.13 9.01
N PRO A 92 8.64 18.65 7.77
CA PRO A 92 7.39 19.21 7.25
C PRO A 92 6.17 18.27 7.35
N LEU A 93 6.37 16.96 7.21
CA LEU A 93 5.30 15.96 7.41
C LEU A 93 4.76 15.95 8.83
N ALA A 94 5.60 16.12 9.86
CA ALA A 94 5.16 16.18 11.25
C ALA A 94 4.37 17.47 11.53
N ALA A 95 4.73 18.58 10.88
CA ALA A 95 3.96 19.82 10.94
C ALA A 95 2.61 19.71 10.22
N ARG A 96 2.57 19.01 9.07
CA ARG A 96 1.34 18.77 8.30
C ARG A 96 0.38 17.81 9.00
N TYR A 97 0.91 16.81 9.70
CA TYR A 97 0.14 15.77 10.38
C TYR A 97 0.53 15.65 11.87
N PRO A 98 0.12 16.61 12.72
CA PRO A 98 0.57 16.69 14.11
C PRO A 98 -0.04 15.61 15.02
N ALA A 99 -1.11 14.94 14.59
CA ALA A 99 -1.73 13.84 15.33
C ALA A 99 -0.96 12.51 15.25
N GLY A 100 0.24 12.51 14.66
CA GLY A 100 1.04 11.31 14.42
C GLY A 100 0.57 10.51 13.20
N SER A 101 1.20 9.35 13.01
CA SER A 101 1.10 8.56 11.77
C SER A 101 1.39 9.42 10.53
N CYS A 102 2.43 10.26 10.59
CA CYS A 102 2.66 11.28 9.57
C CYS A 102 3.29 10.73 8.29
N ALA A 103 3.96 9.58 8.36
CA ALA A 103 4.46 8.87 7.19
C ALA A 103 3.37 8.03 6.49
N GLU A 104 2.31 7.67 7.21
CA GLU A 104 1.21 6.81 6.76
C GLU A 104 -0.01 7.60 6.22
N ARG A 105 0.07 8.93 6.16
CA ARG A 105 -1.03 9.86 5.81
C ARG A 105 -0.77 10.64 4.52
#